data_AF-A0A1Z8WP86-F1
#
_entry.id   AF-A0A1Z8WP86-F1
#
_cell.length_a   1.000
_cell.length_b   1.000
_cell.length_c   1.000
_cell.angle_alpha   90.00
_cell.angle_beta   90.00
_cell.angle_gamma   90.00
#
_symmetry.space_group_name_H-M   'P 1'
#
loop_
_entity.id
_entity.type
_entity.pdbx_description
1 polymer ?
#
loop_
_entity_poly.entity_id
_entity_poly.type
_entity_poly.pdbx_seq_one_letter_code
_entity_poly.pdbx_strand_id
1 'polypeptide(L)'
;MTQKLSPTARRDKAARDKAFAMTPARKAKKAHAERLKRQNPKQSENKDYDHKDQRYESAAQNRGNDGKGTKSESNNNYKTN
;
A
#
# COMPACT_ATOMS: atom_id res chain seq x y z
N MET A 1 -11.39 -13.37 7.58
CA MET A 1 -12.16 -12.97 8.78
C MET A 1 -12.55 -11.51 8.66
N THR A 2 -13.84 -11.22 8.50
CA THR A 2 -14.33 -9.83 8.56
C THR A 2 -14.46 -9.41 10.02
N GLN A 3 -14.05 -8.19 10.38
CA GLN A 3 -14.21 -7.69 11.74
C GLN A 3 -15.69 -7.40 12.02
N LYS A 4 -16.24 -7.96 13.10
CA LYS A 4 -17.63 -7.70 13.54
C LYS A 4 -17.73 -6.36 14.28
N LEU A 5 -17.67 -5.25 13.54
CA LEU A 5 -17.73 -3.89 14.08
C LEU A 5 -19.17 -3.37 14.15
N SER A 6 -19.48 -2.62 15.21
CA SER A 6 -20.71 -1.82 15.29
C SER A 6 -20.79 -0.82 14.12
N PRO A 7 -21.99 -0.35 13.73
CA PRO A 7 -22.13 0.61 12.63
C PRO A 7 -21.28 1.87 12.80
N THR A 8 -21.19 2.40 14.03
CA THR A 8 -20.36 3.55 14.36
C THR A 8 -18.88 3.23 14.23
N ALA A 9 -18.39 2.15 14.85
CA ALA A 9 -16.99 1.75 14.78
C ALA A 9 -16.51 1.51 13.33
N ARG A 10 -17.38 0.99 12.46
CA ARG A 10 -17.09 0.80 11.04
C ARG A 10 -16.90 2.13 10.32
N ARG A 11 -17.77 3.11 10.56
CA ARG A 11 -17.68 4.47 9.99
C ARG A 11 -16.40 5.16 10.45
N ASP A 12 -16.09 5.08 11.74
CA ASP A 12 -14.90 5.71 12.32
C ASP A 12 -13.62 5.09 11.75
N LYS A 13 -13.57 3.76 11.62
CA LYS A 13 -12.45 3.07 10.98
C LYS A 13 -12.28 3.52 9.52
N ALA A 14 -13.36 3.57 8.76
CA ALA A 14 -13.31 4.00 7.35
C ALA A 14 -12.82 5.46 7.22
N ALA A 15 -13.25 6.36 8.11
CA ALA A 15 -12.79 7.74 8.13
C ALA A 15 -11.29 7.84 8.42
N ARG A 16 -10.79 7.11 9.42
CA ARG A 16 -9.35 7.06 9.74
C ARG A 16 -8.52 6.48 8.60
N ASP A 17 -8.96 5.37 8.02
CA ASP A 17 -8.27 4.73 6.90
C ASP A 17 -8.20 5.67 5.69
N LYS A 18 -9.30 6.39 5.39
CA LYS A 18 -9.34 7.41 4.33
C LYS A 18 -8.38 8.56 4.61
N ALA A 19 -8.36 9.09 5.83
CA ALA A 19 -7.44 10.16 6.21
C ALA A 19 -5.97 9.74 6.02
N PHE A 20 -5.61 8.54 6.49
CA PHE A 20 -4.26 7.99 6.31
C PHE A 20 -3.90 7.81 4.83
N ALA A 21 -4.80 7.25 4.02
CA ALA A 21 -4.60 7.06 2.59
C ALA A 21 -4.42 8.39 1.82
N MET A 22 -4.94 9.49 2.35
CA MET A 22 -4.85 10.82 1.76
C MET A 22 -3.61 11.63 2.18
N THR A 23 -2.76 11.08 3.03
CA THR A 23 -1.48 11.72 3.42
C THR A 23 -0.56 11.94 2.21
N PRO A 24 0.31 12.97 2.23
CA PRO A 24 1.23 13.26 1.12
C PRO A 24 2.09 12.06 0.71
N ALA A 25 2.65 11.33 1.69
CA ALA A 25 3.47 10.16 1.44
C ALA A 25 2.70 9.02 0.74
N ARG A 26 1.45 8.76 1.14
CA ARG A 26 0.60 7.73 0.49
C ARG A 26 0.19 8.16 -0.92
N LYS A 27 -0.12 9.44 -1.12
CA LYS A 27 -0.39 10.00 -2.45
C LYS A 27 0.82 9.92 -3.39
N ALA A 28 2.02 10.23 -2.90
CA ALA A 28 3.26 10.13 -3.67
C ALA A 28 3.54 8.68 -4.11
N LYS A 29 3.45 7.72 -3.18
CA LYS A 29 3.61 6.28 -3.50
C LYS A 29 2.58 5.79 -4.51
N LYS A 30 1.32 6.23 -4.40
CA LYS A 30 0.27 5.92 -5.39
C LYS A 30 0.63 6.46 -6.77
N ALA A 31 0.98 7.75 -6.85
CA ALA A 31 1.31 8.38 -8.13
C ALA A 31 2.53 7.72 -8.80
N HIS A 32 3.54 7.35 -8.00
CA HIS A 32 4.72 6.63 -8.46
C HIS A 32 4.38 5.24 -9.00
N ALA A 33 3.62 4.44 -8.25
CA ALA A 33 3.18 3.12 -8.70
C ALA A 33 2.38 3.19 -10.01
N GLU A 34 1.48 4.17 -10.16
CA GLU A 34 0.72 4.38 -11.41
C GLU A 34 1.62 4.81 -12.58
N ARG A 35 2.70 5.56 -12.32
CA ARG A 35 3.70 5.90 -13.35
C ARG A 35 4.42 4.65 -13.82
N LEU A 36 4.91 3.84 -12.88
CA LEU A 36 5.64 2.62 -13.18
C LEU A 36 4.75 1.59 -13.90
N LYS A 37 3.49 1.45 -13.50
CA LYS A 37 2.52 0.57 -14.15
C LYS A 37 2.33 0.93 -15.63
N ARG A 38 2.23 2.23 -15.92
CA ARG A 38 2.15 2.75 -17.31
C ARG A 38 3.43 2.52 -18.10
N GLN A 39 4.59 2.64 -17.46
CA GLN A 39 5.88 2.36 -18.10
C GLN A 39 6.12 0.87 -18.35
N ASN A 40 5.63 -0.01 -17.48
CA ASN A 40 5.91 -1.45 -17.49
C ASN A 40 4.63 -2.30 -17.38
N PRO A 41 3.69 -2.20 -18.34
CA PRO A 41 2.38 -2.82 -18.24
C PRO A 41 2.45 -4.35 -18.07
N LYS A 42 3.30 -5.02 -18.85
CA LYS A 42 3.49 -6.48 -18.76
C LYS A 42 4.06 -6.92 -17.41
N GLN A 43 5.02 -6.18 -16.86
CA GLN A 43 5.65 -6.54 -15.59
C GLN A 43 4.73 -6.27 -14.39
N SER A 44 3.86 -5.26 -14.52
CA SER A 44 2.89 -4.87 -13.50
C SER A 44 1.65 -5.76 -13.43
N GLU A 45 1.49 -6.70 -14.36
CA GLU A 45 0.32 -7.56 -14.42
C GLU A 45 0.19 -8.40 -13.15
N ASN A 46 -0.95 -8.26 -12.46
CA ASN A 46 -1.27 -8.89 -11.18
C ASN A 46 -0.23 -8.67 -10.06
N LYS A 47 0.54 -7.58 -10.16
CA LYS A 47 1.61 -7.23 -9.22
C LYS A 47 1.48 -5.81 -8.69
N ASP A 48 1.96 -5.60 -7.48
CA ASP A 48 2.04 -4.31 -6.82
C ASP A 48 3.52 -3.89 -6.77
N TYR A 49 3.82 -2.60 -6.98
CA TYR A 49 5.19 -2.10 -6.86
C TYR A 49 5.57 -1.91 -5.39
N ASP A 50 6.56 -2.67 -4.93
CA ASP A 50 7.12 -2.53 -3.58
C ASP A 50 8.14 -1.40 -3.55
N HIS A 51 7.94 -0.44 -2.65
CA HIS A 51 8.84 0.69 -2.48
C HIS A 51 10.01 0.36 -1.54
N LYS A 52 9.94 -0.73 -0.76
CA LYS A 52 11.08 -1.21 0.04
C LYS A 52 12.14 -1.82 -0.88
N ASP A 53 11.74 -2.80 -1.70
CA ASP A 53 12.63 -3.51 -2.61
C ASP A 53 12.74 -2.88 -4.01
N GLN A 54 11.97 -1.82 -4.29
CA GLN A 54 11.94 -1.09 -5.56
C GLN A 54 11.67 -1.99 -6.79
N ARG A 55 10.79 -2.99 -6.63
CA ARG A 55 10.44 -3.97 -7.67
C ARG A 55 8.97 -4.39 -7.62
N TYR A 56 8.49 -5.00 -8.71
CA TYR A 56 7.16 -5.58 -8.75
C TYR A 56 7.10 -6.91 -7.99
N GLU A 57 6.14 -7.01 -7.09
CA GLU A 57 5.90 -8.19 -6.28
C GLU A 57 4.45 -8.67 -6.40
N SER A 58 4.21 -9.94 -6.04
CA SER A 58 2.83 -10.41 -5.88
C SER A 58 2.12 -9.58 -4.81
N ALA A 59 0.81 -9.37 -4.98
CA ALA A 59 0.02 -8.61 -4.02
C ALA A 59 0.08 -9.21 -2.59
N ALA A 60 0.20 -10.53 -2.48
CA ALA A 60 0.31 -11.23 -1.20
C ALA A 60 1.63 -10.90 -0.49
N GLN A 61 2.75 -10.94 -1.22
CA GLN A 61 4.08 -10.66 -0.67
C GLN A 61 4.22 -9.19 -0.26
N ASN A 62 3.84 -8.27 -1.14
CA ASN A 62 3.93 -6.83 -0.91
C ASN A 62 3.11 -6.41 0.33
N ARG A 63 1.83 -6.82 0.40
CA ARG A 63 0.93 -6.44 1.51
C ARG A 63 1.30 -7.11 2.83
N GLY A 64 2.03 -8.22 2.77
CA GLY A 64 2.49 -8.98 3.94
C GLY A 64 3.90 -8.63 4.41
N ASN A 65 4.65 -7.77 3.70
CA ASN A 65 6.09 -7.55 3.90
C ASN A 65 6.84 -8.88 4.01
N ASP A 66 6.73 -9.73 2.99
CA ASP A 66 7.38 -11.05 2.95
C ASP A 66 7.00 -11.98 4.14
N GLY A 67 5.83 -11.75 4.75
CA GLY A 67 5.40 -12.48 5.95
C GLY A 67 6.01 -11.99 7.26
N LYS A 68 6.84 -10.95 7.23
CA LYS A 68 7.45 -10.32 8.42
C LYS A 68 6.49 -9.37 9.15
N GLY A 69 5.35 -9.06 8.52
CA GLY A 69 4.37 -8.12 9.02
C GLY A 69 4.74 -6.66 8.75
N THR A 70 3.73 -5.79 8.75
CA THR A 70 3.86 -4.39 8.34
C THR A 70 4.31 -3.44 9.46
N LYS A 71 4.37 -3.92 10.71
CA LYS A 71 4.76 -3.10 11.86
C LYS A 71 6.22 -2.66 11.80
N SER A 72 7.10 -3.53 11.28
CA SER A 72 8.54 -3.24 11.09
C SER A 72 8.80 -2.20 9.99
N GLU A 73 7.82 -1.92 9.14
CA GLU A 73 7.93 -0.92 8.07
C GLU A 73 7.48 0.47 8.49
N SER A 74 6.98 0.64 9.73
CA SER A 74 6.49 1.92 10.19
C SER A 74 7.60 2.98 10.18
N ASN A 75 7.26 4.22 9.83
CA ASN A 75 8.16 5.38 9.74
C ASN A 75 9.22 5.33 8.63
N ASN A 76 9.25 4.29 7.79
CA ASN A 76 10.19 4.24 6.67
C ASN A 76 9.80 5.17 5.52
N ASN A 77 10.77 6.00 5.10
CA ASN A 77 10.65 6.94 4.00
C ASN A 77 11.26 6.36 2.72
N TYR A 78 10.55 5.43 2.09
CA TYR A 78 10.95 4.86 0.80
C TYR A 78 10.82 5.87 -0.34
N LYS A 79 11.75 5.78 -1.30
CA LYS A 79 11.83 6.66 -2.47
C LYS A 79 10.62 6.48 -3.38
N THR A 80 10.16 7.58 -3.99
CA THR A 80 9.02 7.64 -4.92
C THR A 80 9.36 8.40 -6.20
N ASN A 81 10.64 8.44 -6.55
CA ASN A 81 11.24 9.37 -7.50
C ASN A 81 11.59 8.60 -8.77
#